data_AF-A0A2M8GH71-F1
#
_entry.id   AF-A0A2M8GH71-F1
#
_cell.length_a   1.000
_cell.length_b   1.000
_cell.length_c   1.000
_cell.angle_alpha   90.00
_cell.angle_beta   90.00
_cell.angle_gamma   90.00
#
_symmetry.space_group_name_H-M   'P 1'
#
loop_
_entity.id
_entity.type
_entity.pdbx_description
1 polymer ?
#
loop_
_entity_poly.entity_id
_entity_poly.type
_entity_poly.pdbx_seq_one_letter_code
_entity_poly.pdbx_strand_id
1 'polypeptide(L)' 'MEIAGYIKTSLIEWPGKISSVIFVPGCNFRCPFCHNA' A
#
# COMPACT_ATOMS: atom_id res chain seq x y z
N MET A 1 -1.54 14.21 -7.34
CA MET A 1 -1.40 12.79 -6.98
C MET A 1 -0.22 12.71 -6.04
N GLU A 2 -0.47 12.37 -4.78
CA GLU A 2 0.56 12.29 -3.73
C GLU A 2 0.87 10.82 -3.44
N ILE A 3 2.13 10.52 -3.10
CA ILE A 3 2.57 9.17 -2.75
C ILE A 3 2.92 9.18 -1.26
N ALA A 4 2.19 8.39 -0.47
CA ALA A 4 2.38 8.27 0.97
C ALA A 4 3.41 7.18 1.32
N GLY A 5 3.59 6.19 0.45
CA GLY A 5 4.51 5.10 0.68
C GLY A 5 4.87 4.35 -0.60
N TYR A 6 6.03 3.71 -0.58
CA TYR A 6 6.54 2.96 -1.71
C TYR A 6 7.26 1.71 -1.24
N ILE A 7 6.79 0.55 -1.67
CA ILE A 7 7.51 -0.71 -1.57
C ILE A 7 8.09 -1.01 -2.93
N LYS A 8 9.42 -0.92 -3.03
CA LYS A 8 10.14 -1.12 -4.29
C LYS A 8 9.92 -2.52 -4.86
N THR A 9 9.95 -3.54 -4.01
CA THR A 9 9.80 -4.93 -4.43
C THR A 9 8.88 -5.66 -3.46
N SER A 10 7.78 -6.18 -3.98
CA SER A 10 6.84 -7.06 -3.28
C SER A 10 6.68 -8.36 -4.06
N LEU A 11 6.48 -9.44 -3.31
CA LEU A 11 6.21 -10.78 -3.80
C LEU A 11 4.82 -11.28 -3.36
N ILE A 12 4.09 -10.45 -2.60
CA ILE A 12 2.87 -10.84 -1.89
C ILE A 12 1.65 -10.29 -2.63
N GLU A 13 1.66 -9.00 -2.96
CA GLU A 13 0.52 -8.30 -3.56
C GLU A 13 0.14 -8.86 -4.94
N TRP A 14 1.10 -9.49 -5.64
CA TRP A 14 0.84 -10.18 -6.91
C TRP A 14 1.44 -11.59 -6.89
N PRO A 15 0.64 -12.62 -6.58
CA PRO A 15 1.12 -14.00 -6.53
C PRO A 15 1.81 -14.43 -7.83
N GLY A 16 3.02 -14.97 -7.69
CA GLY A 16 3.83 -15.46 -8.81
C GLY A 16 4.49 -14.38 -9.66
N LYS A 17 4.40 -13.10 -9.26
CA LYS A 17 5.05 -11.99 -9.97
C LYS A 17 5.80 -11.08 -8.99
N ILE A 18 6.86 -10.46 -9.48
CA ILE A 18 7.53 -9.37 -8.79
C ILE A 18 6.78 -8.08 -9.10
N SER A 19 6.39 -7.33 -8.08
CA SER A 19 5.68 -6.06 -8.24
C SER A 19 6.29 -4.96 -7.37
N SER A 20 5.97 -3.71 -7.68
CA SER A 20 6.15 -2.58 -6.77
C SER A 20 4.79 -2.13 -6.26
N VAL A 21 4.74 -1.65 -5.01
CA VAL A 21 3.50 -1.19 -4.37
C VAL A 21 3.62 0.29 -4.08
N ILE A 22 2.63 1.07 -4.49
CA ILE A 22 2.54 2.51 -4.21
C ILE A 22 1.32 2.74 -3.32
N PHE A 23 1.55 3.30 -2.14
CA PHE A 23 0.48 3.74 -1.26
C PHE A 23 0.15 5.19 -1.56
N VAL A 24 -1.12 5.44 -1.86
CA VAL A 24 -1.67 6.79 -2.00
C VAL A 24 -2.33 7.22 -0.69
N PRO A 25 -2.21 8.49 -0.28
CA PRO A 25 -2.89 8.97 0.92
C PRO A 25 -4.39 9.10 0.66
N GLY A 26 -5.17 8.98 1.73
CA GLY A 26 -6.62 9.21 1.73
C GLY A 26 -7.44 7.92 1.80
N CYS A 27 -8.10 7.72 2.94
CA CYS A 27 -9.11 6.69 3.15
C CYS A 27 -10.24 7.28 4.01
N ASN A 28 -11.50 7.08 3.63
CA ASN A 28 -12.67 7.58 4.37
C ASN A 28 -13.04 6.68 5.57
N PHE A 29 -12.27 5.63 5.83
CA PHE A 29 -12.50 4.73 6.96
C PHE A 29 -11.74 5.26 8.19
N ARG A 30 -12.18 4.83 9.38
CA ARG A 30 -11.60 5.22 10.69
C ARG A 30 -11.28 3.98 11.52
N CYS A 31 -10.73 2.96 10.86
CA CYS A 31 -10.51 1.65 11.47
C CYS A 31 -9.52 1.77 12.64
N PRO A 32 -9.87 1.29 13.85
CA PRO A 32 -8.97 1.36 15.01
C PRO A 32 -7.75 0.43 14.87
N PHE A 33 -7.79 -0.52 13.92
CA PHE A 33 -6.72 -1.47 13.62
C PHE A 33 -6.01 -1.15 12.29
N CYS A 34 -6.12 0.07 11.77
CA CYS A 34 -5.55 0.41 10.47
C CYS A 34 -4.02 0.30 10.50
N HIS A 35 -3.47 -0.59 9.69
CA HIS A 35 -2.02 -0.74 9.51
C HIS A 35 -1.39 0.39 8.69
N ASN A 36 -2.21 1.15 7.96
CA ASN A 36 -1.80 2.23 7.05
C ASN A 36 -2.46 3.57 7.43
N ALA A 37 -2.60 3.85 8.74
CA ALA A 37 -3.16 5.09 9.26
C ALA A 37 -2.22 6.28 9.06
#